data_AF-A0AAV3TBW1-F1
#
_entry.id   AF-A0AAV3TBW1-F1
#
_cell.length_a   1.000
_cell.length_b   1.000
_cell.length_c   1.000
_cell.angle_alpha   90.00
_cell.angle_beta   90.00
_cell.angle_gamma   90.00
#
_symmetry.space_group_name_H-M   'P 1'
#
loop_
_entity.id
_entity.type
_entity.pdbx_description
1 polymer ?
#
loop_
_entity_poly.entity_id
_entity_poly.type
_entity_poly.pdbx_seq_one_letter_code
_entity_poly.pdbx_strand_id
1 'polypeptide(L)'
;MTDEVPGDLIELSETYLDLFGGSDVDEVEVEEDLEYWQEQVNEFEEGTPMYEMAVGERDKLKERFEELSTQEERHEQFRTELLTRSSTEFAPQNDWLHESVISALSLALTGKKSEKILIGDHSLPDDADTLSKKEMVAIAKNIHAVSKHAIDSSDIIEELWEKMSTNERAPITEILAQEGSLISSGDISDQLDKDATDNPGANLRYVLNSSEYYPYYREAGAWTLSLVGEYVWQKYGDVSEEENDENAESGESDKQASLDSLKNSTGGASNE
;
A
#
# COMPACT_ATOMS: atom_id res chain seq x y z
N MET A 1 25.11 -0.75 19.91
CA MET A 1 24.58 -1.98 20.55
C MET A 1 23.49 -2.47 19.63
N THR A 2 23.57 -3.70 19.13
CA THR A 2 22.48 -4.33 18.38
C THR A 2 21.39 -4.62 19.39
N ASP A 3 20.32 -3.82 19.40
CA ASP A 3 19.11 -4.18 20.14
C ASP A 3 18.59 -5.46 19.47
N GLU A 4 18.57 -6.54 20.23
CA GLU A 4 18.13 -7.84 19.77
C GLU A 4 16.63 -7.77 19.50
N VAL A 5 16.17 -8.36 18.39
CA VAL A 5 14.73 -8.41 18.06
C VAL A 5 13.99 -9.07 19.21
N PRO A 6 12.97 -8.43 19.81
CA PRO A 6 12.27 -9.00 20.96
C PRO A 6 11.68 -10.38 20.65
N GLY A 7 11.89 -11.32 21.58
CA GLY A 7 11.30 -12.65 21.50
C GLY A 7 9.80 -12.64 21.80
N ASP A 8 9.33 -11.70 22.61
CA ASP A 8 7.92 -11.52 22.97
C ASP A 8 7.18 -10.66 21.93
N LEU A 9 5.97 -11.07 21.57
CA LEU A 9 5.18 -10.40 20.52
C LEU A 9 4.67 -9.02 20.95
N ILE A 10 4.30 -8.87 22.22
CA ILE A 10 3.80 -7.59 22.75
C ILE A 10 4.96 -6.60 22.80
N GLU A 11 6.12 -7.02 23.32
CA GLU A 11 7.33 -6.20 23.37
C GLU A 11 7.81 -5.78 21.97
N LEU A 12 7.82 -6.71 21.01
CA LEU A 12 8.11 -6.41 19.59
C LEU A 12 7.17 -5.32 19.05
N SER A 13 5.88 -5.45 19.33
CA SER A 13 4.85 -4.54 18.81
C SER A 13 4.94 -3.15 19.43
N GLU A 14 5.17 -3.06 20.74
CA GLU A 14 5.37 -1.79 21.44
C GLU A 14 6.63 -1.08 20.92
N THR A 15 7.74 -1.81 20.78
CA THR A 15 8.99 -1.25 20.26
C THR A 15 8.83 -0.74 18.83
N TYR A 16 8.14 -1.50 17.98
CA TYR A 16 7.83 -1.07 16.61
C TYR A 16 7.00 0.22 16.57
N LEU A 17 5.96 0.31 17.41
CA LEU A 17 5.09 1.49 17.50
C LEU A 17 5.81 2.73 18.01
N ASP A 18 6.76 2.57 18.93
CA ASP A 18 7.57 3.65 19.50
C ASP A 18 8.53 4.24 18.45
N LEU A 19 9.13 3.39 17.60
CA LEU A 19 10.01 3.85 16.53
C LEU A 19 9.28 4.67 15.45
N PHE A 20 8.02 4.33 15.16
CA PHE A 20 7.20 5.05 14.17
C PHE A 20 6.82 6.46 14.63
N GLY A 21 6.77 6.73 15.94
CA GLY A 21 6.43 8.06 16.49
C GLY A 21 7.60 9.04 16.59
N GLY A 22 8.79 8.68 16.11
CA GLY A 22 10.05 9.30 16.53
C GLY A 22 10.69 10.34 15.61
N SER A 23 10.24 10.54 14.37
CA SER A 23 10.95 11.44 13.44
C SER A 23 10.00 12.10 12.43
N ASP A 24 9.74 13.40 12.60
CA ASP A 24 9.19 14.30 11.56
C ASP A 24 10.31 14.87 10.65
N VAL A 25 11.51 14.28 10.70
CA VAL A 25 12.65 14.72 9.89
C VAL A 25 12.67 13.91 8.61
N ASP A 26 12.59 14.61 7.48
CA ASP A 26 12.70 14.03 6.15
C ASP A 26 14.16 13.63 5.88
N GLU A 27 14.41 12.34 5.67
CA GLU A 27 15.74 11.82 5.33
C GLU A 27 16.24 12.40 4.01
N VAL A 28 15.34 12.69 3.07
CA VAL A 28 15.67 13.29 1.77
C VAL A 28 16.22 14.70 1.95
N GLU A 29 15.61 15.51 2.82
CA GLU A 29 16.10 16.87 3.12
C GLU A 29 17.52 16.81 3.73
N VAL A 30 17.77 15.83 4.61
CA VAL A 30 19.09 15.66 5.23
C VAL A 30 20.13 15.14 4.23
N GLU A 31 19.75 14.26 3.31
CA GLU A 31 20.62 13.75 2.25
C GLU A 31 21.01 14.86 1.26
N GLU A 32 20.04 15.65 0.79
CA GLU A 32 20.26 16.79 -0.11
C GLU A 32 21.19 17.84 0.52
N ASP A 33 20.95 18.19 1.78
CA ASP A 33 21.80 19.11 2.53
C ASP A 33 23.22 18.54 2.72
N LEU A 34 23.34 17.23 2.96
CA LEU A 34 24.64 16.57 3.11
C LEU A 34 25.44 16.61 1.80
N GLU A 35 24.79 16.38 0.66
CA GLU A 35 25.40 16.48 -0.67
C GLU A 35 25.88 17.92 -0.93
N TYR A 36 25.04 18.92 -0.66
CA TYR A 36 25.40 20.33 -0.77
C TYR A 36 26.66 20.68 0.03
N TRP A 37 26.72 20.31 1.32
CA TRP A 37 27.88 20.61 2.14
C TRP A 37 29.13 19.81 1.75
N GLN A 38 28.97 18.61 1.19
CA GLN A 38 30.10 17.86 0.60
C GLN A 38 30.68 18.59 -0.61
N GLU A 39 29.85 19.16 -1.48
CA GLU A 39 30.31 19.98 -2.60
C GLU A 39 31.08 21.21 -2.10
N GLN A 40 30.54 21.92 -1.10
CA GLN A 40 31.19 23.10 -0.54
C GLN A 40 32.57 22.79 0.10
N VAL A 41 32.71 21.63 0.76
CA VAL A 41 34.03 21.17 1.27
C VAL A 41 35.03 20.98 0.13
N ASN A 42 34.58 20.53 -1.05
CA ASN A 42 35.45 20.33 -2.21
C ASN A 42 35.80 21.64 -2.94
N GLU A 43 34.97 22.69 -2.80
CA GLU A 43 35.19 24.00 -3.42
C GLU A 43 36.12 24.92 -2.62
N PHE A 44 36.04 24.88 -1.28
CA PHE A 44 36.87 25.73 -0.43
C PHE A 44 38.29 25.16 -0.22
N GLU A 45 39.28 26.04 -0.18
CA GLU A 45 40.66 25.66 0.16
C GLU A 45 40.74 25.22 1.63
N GLU A 46 41.40 24.08 1.86
CA GLU A 46 41.61 23.49 3.19
C GLU A 46 42.26 24.50 4.15
N GLY A 47 41.72 24.61 5.37
CA GLY A 47 42.19 25.53 6.40
C GLY A 47 41.67 26.97 6.29
N THR A 48 40.78 27.25 5.33
CA THR A 48 40.02 28.52 5.33
C THR A 48 38.84 28.45 6.33
N PRO A 49 38.39 29.60 6.88
CA PRO A 49 37.21 29.61 7.75
C PRO A 49 35.94 29.04 7.11
N MET A 50 35.80 29.18 5.78
CA MET A 50 34.66 28.61 5.04
C MET A 50 34.77 27.10 4.87
N TYR A 51 35.99 26.58 4.65
CA TYR A 51 36.24 25.13 4.67
C TYR A 51 35.92 24.52 6.04
N GLU A 52 36.38 25.14 7.12
CA GLU A 52 36.10 24.66 8.49
C GLU A 52 34.60 24.68 8.81
N MET A 53 33.87 25.70 8.35
CA MET A 53 32.41 25.76 8.45
C MET A 53 31.72 24.64 7.67
N ALA A 54 32.11 24.45 6.40
CA ALA A 54 31.51 23.42 5.54
C ALA A 54 31.76 22.00 6.07
N VAL A 55 32.97 21.72 6.58
CA VAL A 55 33.29 20.46 7.26
C VAL A 55 32.42 20.27 8.50
N GLY A 56 32.25 21.32 9.30
CA GLY A 56 31.44 21.26 10.52
C GLY A 56 29.97 20.97 10.27
N GLU A 57 29.36 21.58 9.25
CA GLU A 57 27.95 21.31 8.89
C GLU A 57 27.80 19.94 8.23
N ARG A 58 28.69 19.55 7.31
CA ARG A 58 28.72 18.20 6.73
C ARG A 58 28.78 17.13 7.81
N ASP A 59 29.67 17.26 8.78
CA ASP A 59 29.86 16.22 9.80
C ASP A 59 28.63 16.07 10.72
N LYS A 60 27.97 17.19 11.06
CA LYS A 60 26.69 17.15 11.80
C LYS A 60 25.58 16.48 10.99
N LEU A 61 25.45 16.84 9.72
CA LEU A 61 24.43 16.25 8.85
C LEU A 61 24.70 14.77 8.60
N LYS A 62 25.98 14.38 8.51
CA LYS A 62 26.36 12.98 8.39
C LYS A 62 26.00 12.17 9.63
N GLU A 63 26.28 12.69 10.83
CA GLU A 63 25.86 12.05 12.09
C GLU A 63 24.35 11.89 12.14
N ARG A 64 23.60 12.94 11.77
CA ARG A 64 22.14 12.91 11.71
C ARG A 64 21.60 11.91 10.68
N PHE A 65 22.22 11.83 9.50
CA PHE A 65 21.86 10.87 8.46
C PHE A 65 22.13 9.43 8.92
N GLU A 66 23.28 9.17 9.54
CA GLU A 66 23.61 7.84 10.10
C GLU A 66 22.62 7.43 11.21
N GLU A 67 22.16 8.37 12.04
CA GLU A 67 21.11 8.12 13.05
C GLU A 67 19.76 7.78 12.42
N LEU A 68 19.32 8.55 11.42
CA LEU A 68 18.05 8.32 10.71
C LEU A 68 18.05 6.97 9.98
N SER A 69 19.09 6.69 9.20
CA SER A 69 19.24 5.44 8.47
C SER A 69 19.27 4.23 9.42
N THR A 70 19.98 4.34 10.57
CA THR A 70 19.96 3.28 11.59
C THR A 70 18.56 3.08 12.19
N GLN A 71 17.79 4.15 12.36
CA GLN A 71 16.42 4.08 12.87
C GLN A 71 15.47 3.44 11.84
N GLU A 72 15.61 3.79 10.56
CA GLU A 72 14.83 3.20 9.47
C GLU A 72 15.11 1.70 9.32
N GLU A 73 16.40 1.30 9.32
CA GLU A 73 16.80 -0.11 9.26
C GLU A 73 16.18 -0.92 10.42
N ARG A 74 16.17 -0.35 11.63
CA ARG A 74 15.55 -0.98 12.81
C ARG A 74 14.03 -1.07 12.66
N HIS A 75 13.40 -0.01 12.16
CA HIS A 75 11.97 0.01 11.94
C HIS A 75 11.55 -1.06 10.93
N GLU A 76 12.26 -1.19 9.80
CA GLU A 76 11.98 -2.22 8.80
C GLU A 76 12.30 -3.63 9.32
N GLN A 77 13.35 -3.78 10.15
CA GLN A 77 13.66 -5.05 10.80
C GLN A 77 12.51 -5.52 11.70
N PHE A 78 11.97 -4.65 12.56
CA PHE A 78 10.84 -5.00 13.42
C PHE A 78 9.54 -5.20 12.65
N ARG A 79 9.31 -4.38 11.61
CA ARG A 79 8.19 -4.56 10.68
C ARG A 79 8.23 -5.95 10.03
N THR A 80 9.38 -6.33 9.49
CA THR A 80 9.58 -7.62 8.82
C THR A 80 9.39 -8.79 9.79
N GLU A 81 9.93 -8.71 11.01
CA GLU A 81 9.71 -9.75 12.03
C GLU A 81 8.22 -9.88 12.40
N LEU A 82 7.55 -8.76 12.66
CA LEU A 82 6.13 -8.75 13.02
C LEU A 82 5.27 -9.38 11.92
N LEU A 83 5.51 -9.00 10.66
CA LEU A 83 4.83 -9.58 9.52
C LEU A 83 5.18 -11.06 9.34
N THR A 84 6.42 -11.46 9.64
CA THR A 84 6.86 -12.86 9.51
C THR A 84 6.09 -13.74 10.49
N ARG A 85 6.07 -13.35 11.77
CA ARG A 85 5.28 -14.05 12.78
C ARG A 85 3.80 -14.00 12.46
N SER A 86 3.29 -12.87 11.98
CA SER A 86 1.89 -12.76 11.60
C SER A 86 1.54 -13.72 10.47
N SER A 87 2.44 -13.94 9.51
CA SER A 87 2.25 -14.85 8.38
C SER A 87 2.23 -16.34 8.77
N THR A 88 2.83 -16.72 9.89
CA THR A 88 3.02 -18.12 10.31
C THR A 88 2.25 -18.51 11.56
N GLU A 89 2.03 -17.56 12.47
CA GLU A 89 1.60 -17.80 13.85
C GLU A 89 0.32 -17.08 14.24
N PHE A 90 -0.15 -16.10 13.45
CA PHE A 90 -1.34 -15.33 13.82
C PHE A 90 -2.54 -16.25 14.09
N ALA A 91 -3.18 -16.03 15.23
CA ALA A 91 -4.46 -16.61 15.59
C ALA A 91 -5.27 -15.57 16.36
N PRO A 92 -6.59 -15.45 16.15
CA PRO A 92 -7.41 -14.43 16.80
C PRO A 92 -7.71 -14.79 18.27
N GLN A 93 -6.67 -14.86 19.10
CA GLN A 93 -6.70 -15.20 20.52
C GLN A 93 -5.38 -14.80 21.22
N ASN A 94 -5.40 -14.71 22.54
CA ASN A 94 -4.23 -14.42 23.39
C ASN A 94 -3.52 -13.12 22.97
N ASP A 95 -2.18 -13.12 22.95
CA ASP A 95 -1.33 -11.96 22.70
C ASP A 95 -1.61 -11.28 21.35
N TRP A 96 -2.07 -12.04 20.35
CA TRP A 96 -2.46 -11.48 19.04
C TRP A 96 -3.66 -10.51 19.11
N LEU A 97 -4.42 -10.55 20.19
CA LEU A 97 -5.54 -9.64 20.45
C LEU A 97 -5.17 -8.49 21.39
N HIS A 98 -3.91 -8.41 21.81
CA HIS A 98 -3.43 -7.27 22.58
C HIS A 98 -3.46 -6.01 21.73
N GLU A 99 -3.84 -4.88 22.33
CA GLU A 99 -4.03 -3.59 21.64
C GLU A 99 -2.78 -3.17 20.86
N SER A 100 -1.60 -3.25 21.48
CA SER A 100 -0.33 -2.92 20.82
C SER A 100 -0.04 -3.81 19.61
N VAL A 101 -0.40 -5.09 19.66
CA VAL A 101 -0.18 -6.04 18.55
C VAL A 101 -1.11 -5.72 17.39
N ILE A 102 -2.39 -5.43 17.66
CA ILE A 102 -3.35 -5.02 16.63
C ILE A 102 -2.92 -3.73 15.96
N SER A 103 -2.55 -2.71 16.75
CA SER A 103 -2.10 -1.42 16.22
C SER A 103 -0.78 -1.51 15.45
N ALA A 104 0.17 -2.32 15.92
CA ALA A 104 1.43 -2.56 15.22
C ALA A 104 1.19 -3.28 13.89
N LEU A 105 0.33 -4.31 13.89
CA LEU A 105 0.03 -5.08 12.68
C LEU A 105 -0.74 -4.23 11.65
N SER A 106 -1.71 -3.44 12.08
CA SER A 106 -2.44 -2.55 11.18
C SER A 106 -1.49 -1.52 10.56
N LEU A 107 -0.59 -0.95 11.37
CA LEU A 107 0.42 0.01 10.92
C LEU A 107 1.39 -0.62 9.92
N ALA A 108 1.91 -1.81 10.23
CA ALA A 108 2.86 -2.52 9.38
C ALA A 108 2.27 -2.88 8.01
N LEU A 109 0.97 -3.20 7.97
CA LEU A 109 0.27 -3.54 6.73
C LEU A 109 -0.22 -2.31 5.98
N THR A 110 -0.84 -1.35 6.67
CA THR A 110 -1.61 -0.26 6.03
C THR A 110 -1.03 1.14 6.25
N GLY A 111 0.10 1.28 6.93
CA GLY A 111 0.62 2.59 7.33
C GLY A 111 -0.27 3.36 8.33
N LYS A 112 -1.37 2.76 8.82
CA LYS A 112 -2.32 3.40 9.75
C LYS A 112 -2.50 2.57 11.01
N LYS A 113 -2.48 3.24 12.16
CA LYS A 113 -2.79 2.62 13.47
C LYS A 113 -4.30 2.43 13.60
N SER A 114 -4.70 1.23 14.00
CA SER A 114 -6.08 0.86 14.33
C SER A 114 -6.06 0.06 15.63
N GLU A 115 -7.11 0.22 16.43
CA GLU A 115 -7.33 -0.59 17.64
C GLU A 115 -8.09 -1.89 17.30
N LYS A 116 -8.53 -2.05 16.05
CA LYS A 116 -9.36 -3.17 15.61
C LYS A 116 -8.88 -3.80 14.31
N ILE A 117 -9.06 -5.11 14.21
CA ILE A 117 -8.93 -5.86 12.96
C ILE A 117 -10.33 -6.18 12.46
N LEU A 118 -10.69 -5.59 11.32
CA LEU A 118 -11.96 -5.84 10.64
C LEU A 118 -11.75 -6.87 9.54
N ILE A 119 -12.44 -8.01 9.60
CA ILE A 119 -12.39 -9.07 8.57
C ILE A 119 -13.79 -9.68 8.40
N GLY A 120 -14.35 -9.57 7.19
CA GLY A 120 -15.65 -10.15 6.87
C GLY A 120 -16.79 -9.51 7.67
N ASP A 121 -17.34 -10.25 8.64
CA ASP A 121 -18.37 -9.79 9.57
C ASP A 121 -17.88 -9.76 11.02
N HIS A 122 -16.56 -9.83 11.24
CA HIS A 122 -15.95 -9.85 12.56
C HIS A 122 -15.04 -8.64 12.80
N SER A 123 -15.14 -8.11 14.01
CA SER A 123 -14.32 -7.03 14.55
C SER A 123 -13.55 -7.54 15.77
N LEU A 124 -12.24 -7.61 15.67
CA LEU A 124 -11.36 -8.03 16.76
C LEU A 124 -10.78 -6.82 17.49
N PRO A 125 -10.64 -6.87 18.82
CA PRO A 125 -10.80 -8.04 19.68
C PRO A 125 -12.25 -8.34 20.11
N ASP A 126 -13.20 -7.45 19.84
CA ASP A 126 -14.57 -7.47 20.39
C ASP A 126 -15.31 -8.81 20.17
N ASP A 127 -15.17 -9.42 18.99
CA ASP A 127 -15.89 -10.65 18.62
C ASP A 127 -15.16 -11.95 19.02
N ALA A 128 -13.93 -11.86 19.54
CA ALA A 128 -13.03 -13.00 19.69
C ALA A 128 -13.63 -14.18 20.49
N ASP A 129 -14.34 -13.88 21.57
CA ASP A 129 -14.94 -14.89 22.47
C ASP A 129 -16.12 -15.64 21.83
N THR A 130 -16.67 -15.11 20.73
CA THR A 130 -17.84 -15.69 20.05
C THR A 130 -17.48 -16.47 18.80
N LEU A 131 -16.23 -16.39 18.36
CA LEU A 131 -15.77 -17.05 17.14
C LEU A 131 -15.80 -18.58 17.28
N SER A 132 -16.41 -19.23 16.29
CA SER A 132 -16.21 -20.64 16.07
C SER A 132 -14.80 -20.90 15.54
N LYS A 133 -14.31 -22.13 15.72
CA LYS A 133 -13.00 -22.55 15.17
C LYS A 133 -12.89 -22.34 13.65
N LYS A 134 -14.02 -22.42 12.93
CA LYS A 134 -14.04 -22.20 11.48
C LYS A 134 -13.80 -20.73 11.16
N GLU A 135 -14.44 -19.82 11.88
CA GLU A 135 -14.26 -18.38 11.72
C GLU A 135 -12.85 -17.96 12.13
N MET A 136 -12.32 -18.51 13.24
CA MET A 136 -10.92 -18.27 13.64
C MET A 136 -9.93 -18.62 12.53
N VAL A 137 -10.11 -19.77 11.87
CA VAL A 137 -9.26 -20.20 10.74
C VAL A 137 -9.42 -19.27 9.54
N ALA A 138 -10.65 -18.82 9.23
CA ALA A 138 -10.89 -17.91 8.12
C ALA A 138 -10.22 -16.55 8.35
N ILE A 139 -10.35 -15.98 9.54
CA ILE A 139 -9.67 -14.73 9.93
C ILE A 139 -8.15 -14.91 9.87
N ALA A 140 -7.62 -16.00 10.45
CA ALA A 140 -6.18 -16.23 10.44
C ALA A 140 -5.61 -16.34 9.02
N LYS A 141 -6.30 -17.05 8.11
CA LYS A 141 -5.93 -17.12 6.70
C LYS A 141 -5.83 -15.75 6.04
N ASN A 142 -6.75 -14.84 6.34
CA ASN A 142 -6.75 -13.49 5.80
C ASN A 142 -5.51 -12.71 6.23
N ILE A 143 -5.19 -12.72 7.53
CA ILE A 143 -3.97 -12.08 8.04
C ILE A 143 -2.71 -12.74 7.48
N HIS A 144 -2.66 -14.08 7.46
CA HIS A 144 -1.51 -14.81 6.93
C HIS A 144 -1.20 -14.42 5.49
N ALA A 145 -2.23 -14.29 4.65
CA ALA A 145 -2.06 -13.95 3.24
C ALA A 145 -1.49 -12.54 3.04
N VAL A 146 -2.03 -11.52 3.71
CA VAL A 146 -1.54 -10.14 3.55
C VAL A 146 -0.18 -9.93 4.20
N SER A 147 0.08 -10.54 5.37
CA SER A 147 1.39 -10.47 6.01
C SER A 147 2.46 -11.16 5.17
N LYS A 148 2.14 -12.30 4.56
CA LYS A 148 3.06 -12.97 3.63
C LYS A 148 3.33 -12.10 2.40
N HIS A 149 2.27 -11.57 1.77
CA HIS A 149 2.39 -10.71 0.60
C HIS A 149 3.23 -9.46 0.86
N ALA A 150 3.13 -8.89 2.07
CA ALA A 150 3.90 -7.72 2.47
C ALA A 150 5.41 -7.97 2.60
N ILE A 151 5.83 -9.24 2.76
CA ILE A 151 7.25 -9.64 2.83
C ILE A 151 7.73 -10.16 1.47
N ASP A 152 6.93 -11.03 0.85
CA ASP A 152 7.23 -11.70 -0.41
C ASP A 152 5.96 -11.72 -1.25
N SER A 153 5.96 -10.96 -2.35
CA SER A 153 4.81 -10.80 -3.24
C SER A 153 4.16 -12.16 -3.55
N SER A 154 2.84 -12.19 -3.55
CA SER A 154 2.06 -13.41 -3.72
C SER A 154 0.89 -13.19 -4.68
N ASP A 155 0.81 -14.03 -5.71
CA ASP A 155 -0.26 -14.02 -6.73
C ASP A 155 -1.68 -14.00 -6.14
N ILE A 156 -1.84 -14.49 -4.91
CA ILE A 156 -3.13 -14.57 -4.20
C ILE A 156 -3.75 -13.18 -3.97
N ILE A 157 -2.94 -12.18 -3.62
CA ILE A 157 -3.46 -10.82 -3.37
C ILE A 157 -3.73 -10.11 -4.71
N GLU A 158 -2.95 -10.42 -5.76
CA GLU A 158 -3.22 -9.94 -7.12
C GLU A 158 -4.57 -10.47 -7.64
N GLU A 159 -4.86 -11.76 -7.46
CA GLU A 159 -6.17 -12.34 -7.80
C GLU A 159 -7.32 -11.68 -7.02
N LEU A 160 -7.07 -11.27 -5.77
CA LEU A 160 -8.05 -10.52 -4.98
C LEU A 160 -8.26 -9.12 -5.56
N TRP A 161 -7.18 -8.45 -5.95
CA TRP A 161 -7.25 -7.15 -6.61
C TRP A 161 -8.05 -7.22 -7.90
N GLU A 162 -7.82 -8.20 -8.78
CA GLU A 162 -8.60 -8.39 -10.02
C GLU A 162 -10.11 -8.50 -9.76
N LYS A 163 -10.49 -9.12 -8.63
CA LYS A 163 -11.90 -9.18 -8.24
C LYS A 163 -12.43 -7.83 -7.77
N MET A 164 -11.61 -7.02 -7.11
CA MET A 164 -12.00 -5.69 -6.61
C MET A 164 -12.00 -4.62 -7.71
N SER A 165 -11.12 -4.73 -8.70
CA SER A 165 -10.79 -3.66 -9.65
C SER A 165 -11.57 -3.64 -10.96
N THR A 166 -12.67 -4.40 -11.05
CA THR A 166 -13.54 -4.34 -12.24
C THR A 166 -14.26 -2.99 -12.35
N ASN A 167 -14.70 -2.60 -13.55
CA ASN A 167 -15.45 -1.35 -13.79
C ASN A 167 -16.63 -1.14 -12.84
N GLU A 168 -17.30 -2.20 -12.40
CA GLU A 168 -18.43 -2.11 -11.47
C GLU A 168 -18.02 -2.02 -9.99
N ARG A 169 -16.77 -2.35 -9.64
CA ARG A 169 -16.33 -2.54 -8.24
C ARG A 169 -15.19 -1.63 -7.81
N ALA A 170 -14.33 -1.21 -8.73
CA ALA A 170 -13.28 -0.24 -8.43
C ALA A 170 -13.85 1.07 -7.85
N PRO A 171 -14.89 1.69 -8.45
CA PRO A 171 -15.45 2.93 -7.88
C PRO A 171 -16.09 2.74 -6.50
N ILE A 172 -16.69 1.57 -6.23
CA ILE A 172 -17.20 1.26 -4.89
C ILE A 172 -16.03 1.17 -3.90
N THR A 173 -14.96 0.49 -4.28
CA THR A 173 -13.78 0.27 -3.43
C THR A 173 -13.10 1.59 -3.10
N GLU A 174 -12.98 2.47 -4.08
CA GLU A 174 -12.45 3.83 -3.92
C GLU A 174 -13.24 4.64 -2.88
N ILE A 175 -14.57 4.66 -2.99
CA ILE A 175 -15.44 5.33 -2.02
C ILE A 175 -15.21 4.77 -0.61
N LEU A 176 -15.15 3.44 -0.47
CA LEU A 176 -14.89 2.81 0.84
C LEU A 176 -13.51 3.17 1.40
N ALA A 177 -12.50 3.29 0.55
CA ALA A 177 -11.15 3.68 0.93
C ALA A 177 -11.07 5.15 1.39
N GLN A 178 -11.80 6.04 0.71
CA GLN A 178 -11.85 7.47 1.02
C GLN A 178 -12.63 7.76 2.31
N GLU A 179 -13.76 7.08 2.52
CA GLU A 179 -14.62 7.29 3.69
C GLU A 179 -14.00 6.73 4.98
N GLY A 180 -13.26 5.62 4.89
CA GLY A 180 -12.55 5.00 6.02
C GLY A 180 -13.45 4.56 7.18
N SER A 181 -14.77 4.59 7.00
CA SER A 181 -15.77 4.28 8.03
C SER A 181 -16.95 3.53 7.41
N LEU A 182 -17.83 2.98 8.25
CA LEU A 182 -19.00 2.24 7.81
C LEU A 182 -20.00 3.16 7.08
N ILE A 183 -20.25 2.87 5.81
CA ILE A 183 -21.21 3.59 4.97
C ILE A 183 -22.27 2.64 4.41
N SER A 184 -23.51 3.12 4.24
CA SER A 184 -24.58 2.26 3.73
C SER A 184 -24.46 2.05 2.22
N SER A 185 -25.02 0.97 1.69
CA SER A 185 -25.07 0.78 0.23
C SER A 185 -25.86 1.87 -0.51
N GLY A 186 -26.76 2.57 0.18
CA GLY A 186 -27.48 3.72 -0.36
C GLY A 186 -26.55 4.93 -0.51
N ASP A 187 -25.78 5.23 0.53
CA ASP A 187 -24.82 6.35 0.51
C ASP A 187 -23.73 6.12 -0.54
N ILE A 188 -23.24 4.87 -0.68
CA ILE A 188 -22.33 4.50 -1.78
C ILE A 188 -22.98 4.81 -3.14
N SER A 189 -24.24 4.40 -3.33
CA SER A 189 -24.96 4.63 -4.58
C SER A 189 -25.18 6.10 -4.88
N ASP A 190 -25.32 6.95 -3.86
CA ASP A 190 -25.51 8.40 -4.01
C ASP A 190 -24.21 9.11 -4.41
N GLN A 191 -23.05 8.56 -4.05
CA GLN A 191 -21.73 9.07 -4.42
C GLN A 191 -21.25 8.58 -5.79
N LEU A 192 -21.78 7.46 -6.26
CA LEU A 192 -21.46 6.92 -7.58
C LEU A 192 -22.09 7.75 -8.70
N ASP A 193 -21.38 7.85 -9.83
CA ASP A 193 -21.94 8.42 -11.05
C ASP A 193 -23.16 7.64 -11.53
N LYS A 194 -24.09 8.32 -12.22
CA LYS A 194 -25.34 7.71 -12.71
C LYS A 194 -25.15 6.55 -13.70
N ASP A 195 -23.97 6.47 -14.31
CA ASP A 195 -23.58 5.41 -15.25
C ASP A 195 -22.81 4.27 -14.56
N ALA A 196 -22.57 4.37 -13.25
CA ALA A 196 -21.92 3.34 -12.44
C ALA A 196 -22.92 2.23 -12.03
N THR A 197 -22.47 1.31 -11.18
CA THR A 197 -23.25 0.14 -10.77
C THR A 197 -24.52 0.50 -9.97
N ASP A 198 -25.67 -0.02 -10.39
CA ASP A 198 -26.97 0.19 -9.73
C ASP A 198 -27.12 -0.55 -8.39
N ASN A 199 -26.16 -1.40 -7.99
CA ASN A 199 -26.30 -2.20 -6.77
C ASN A 199 -24.96 -2.49 -6.07
N PRO A 200 -24.38 -1.50 -5.37
CA PRO A 200 -23.11 -1.65 -4.68
C PRO A 200 -23.09 -2.81 -3.67
N GLY A 201 -24.17 -2.98 -2.90
CA GLY A 201 -24.26 -4.05 -1.92
C GLY A 201 -24.29 -5.46 -2.53
N ALA A 202 -24.79 -5.65 -3.75
CA ALA A 202 -24.71 -6.94 -4.44
C ALA A 202 -23.29 -7.23 -4.92
N ASN A 203 -22.61 -6.21 -5.44
CA ASN A 203 -21.23 -6.31 -5.92
C ASN A 203 -20.24 -6.63 -4.78
N LEU A 204 -20.37 -5.96 -3.63
CA LEU A 204 -19.56 -6.25 -2.44
C LEU A 204 -19.78 -7.68 -1.91
N ARG A 205 -21.05 -8.12 -1.84
CA ARG A 205 -21.39 -9.51 -1.45
C ARG A 205 -20.86 -10.54 -2.43
N TYR A 206 -20.84 -10.24 -3.73
CA TYR A 206 -20.30 -11.14 -4.73
C TYR A 206 -18.82 -11.43 -4.46
N VAL A 207 -18.01 -10.39 -4.21
CA VAL A 207 -16.59 -10.57 -3.91
C VAL A 207 -16.40 -11.37 -2.61
N LEU A 208 -17.11 -11.02 -1.53
CA LEU A 208 -17.04 -11.75 -0.27
C LEU A 208 -17.37 -13.25 -0.41
N ASN A 209 -18.33 -13.59 -1.26
CA ASN A 209 -18.77 -14.99 -1.43
C ASN A 209 -17.93 -15.77 -2.47
N SER A 210 -17.21 -15.08 -3.36
CA SER A 210 -16.43 -15.69 -4.45
C SER A 210 -14.92 -15.65 -4.22
N SER A 211 -14.48 -15.02 -3.13
CA SER A 211 -13.09 -14.94 -2.71
C SER A 211 -12.85 -15.79 -1.47
N GLU A 212 -11.64 -16.37 -1.37
CA GLU A 212 -11.18 -17.00 -0.14
C GLU A 212 -10.85 -15.96 0.95
N TYR A 213 -10.52 -14.74 0.52
CA TYR A 213 -10.13 -13.61 1.36
C TYR A 213 -11.20 -12.52 1.33
N TYR A 214 -11.38 -11.83 2.44
CA TYR A 214 -12.49 -10.93 2.69
C TYR A 214 -12.00 -9.48 2.65
N PRO A 215 -12.04 -8.80 1.50
CA PRO A 215 -11.55 -7.43 1.39
C PRO A 215 -12.51 -6.41 2.01
N TYR A 216 -13.76 -6.78 2.26
CA TYR A 216 -14.77 -5.88 2.82
C TYR A 216 -15.18 -6.32 4.22
N TYR A 217 -15.41 -5.34 5.09
CA TYR A 217 -16.08 -5.53 6.36
C TYR A 217 -17.55 -5.11 6.25
N ARG A 218 -18.45 -5.84 6.91
CA ARG A 218 -19.88 -5.53 6.93
C ARG A 218 -20.47 -5.64 8.32
N GLU A 219 -21.11 -4.57 8.76
CA GLU A 219 -21.90 -4.52 9.99
C GLU A 219 -23.25 -3.85 9.73
N ALA A 220 -24.34 -4.45 10.23
CA ALA A 220 -25.70 -3.87 10.16
C ALA A 220 -26.17 -3.37 8.77
N GLY A 221 -25.60 -3.88 7.68
CA GLY A 221 -25.92 -3.47 6.31
C GLY A 221 -25.10 -2.30 5.76
N ALA A 222 -24.18 -1.76 6.58
CA ALA A 222 -23.13 -0.84 6.18
C ALA A 222 -21.81 -1.58 5.88
N TRP A 223 -20.91 -0.90 5.19
CA TRP A 223 -19.71 -1.46 4.60
C TRP A 223 -18.51 -0.54 4.80
N THR A 224 -17.33 -1.13 4.91
CA THR A 224 -16.03 -0.44 4.84
C THR A 224 -14.98 -1.45 4.34
N LEU A 225 -13.76 -0.99 4.09
CA LEU A 225 -12.67 -1.92 3.80
C LEU A 225 -12.31 -2.71 5.07
N SER A 226 -12.08 -4.00 4.89
CA SER A 226 -11.39 -4.81 5.91
C SER A 226 -9.90 -4.43 5.94
N LEU A 227 -9.16 -4.91 6.94
CA LEU A 227 -7.69 -4.76 6.94
C LEU A 227 -7.05 -5.31 5.65
N VAL A 228 -7.60 -6.40 5.11
CA VAL A 228 -7.15 -6.98 3.83
C VAL A 228 -7.44 -6.04 2.66
N GLY A 229 -8.64 -5.45 2.62
CA GLY A 229 -9.04 -4.53 1.57
C GLY A 229 -8.24 -3.24 1.58
N GLU A 230 -7.97 -2.69 2.76
CA GLU A 230 -7.11 -1.51 2.93
C GLU A 230 -5.70 -1.79 2.41
N TYR A 231 -5.12 -2.93 2.80
CA TYR A 231 -3.82 -3.37 2.31
C TYR A 231 -3.78 -3.47 0.77
N VAL A 232 -4.76 -4.16 0.18
CA VAL A 232 -4.85 -4.32 -1.29
C VAL A 232 -5.03 -2.97 -1.98
N TRP A 233 -5.90 -2.10 -1.46
CA TRP A 233 -6.17 -0.79 -2.04
C TRP A 233 -4.92 0.08 -2.04
N GLN A 234 -4.17 0.13 -0.94
CA GLN A 234 -2.93 0.90 -0.90
C GLN A 234 -1.87 0.38 -1.87
N LYS A 235 -1.85 -0.94 -2.10
CA LYS A 235 -0.85 -1.53 -2.98
C LYS A 235 -1.14 -1.33 -4.46
N TYR A 236 -2.42 -1.29 -4.86
CA TYR A 236 -2.82 -1.32 -6.27
C TYR A 236 -3.85 -0.28 -6.70
N GLY A 237 -4.63 0.27 -5.77
CA GLY A 237 -5.75 1.17 -6.04
C GLY A 237 -5.35 2.61 -6.33
N ASP A 238 -4.23 3.07 -5.76
CA ASP A 238 -3.77 4.46 -5.85
C ASP A 238 -2.76 4.71 -7.00
N VAL A 239 -2.57 3.73 -7.90
CA VAL A 239 -1.56 3.81 -8.98
C VAL A 239 -2.06 4.64 -10.19
N SER A 240 -3.21 5.31 -10.09
CA SER A 240 -3.83 5.97 -11.25
C SER A 240 -3.41 7.42 -11.54
N GLU A 241 -2.50 8.05 -10.79
CA GLU A 241 -2.09 9.44 -11.08
C GLU A 241 -0.60 9.69 -11.41
N GLU A 242 0.33 8.75 -11.22
CA GLU A 242 1.77 9.02 -11.49
C GLU A 242 2.44 8.19 -12.61
N GLU A 243 1.80 7.17 -13.19
CA GLU A 243 2.43 6.33 -14.23
C GLU A 243 1.70 6.32 -15.60
N ASN A 244 1.10 7.43 -16.02
CA ASN A 244 0.48 7.51 -17.36
C ASN A 244 0.84 8.75 -18.19
N ASP A 245 1.96 9.41 -17.91
CA ASP A 245 2.46 10.54 -18.72
C ASP A 245 3.77 10.27 -19.47
N GLU A 246 4.09 8.99 -19.72
CA GLU A 246 5.16 8.59 -20.65
C GLU A 246 4.71 7.53 -21.67
N ASN A 247 3.57 7.73 -22.35
CA ASN A 247 3.35 7.18 -23.69
C ASN A 247 2.08 7.72 -24.37
N ALA A 248 2.02 9.02 -24.60
CA ALA A 248 1.13 9.57 -25.62
C ALA A 248 1.79 10.73 -26.37
N GLU A 249 1.78 10.61 -27.70
CA GLU A 249 2.11 11.63 -28.69
C GLU A 249 3.60 11.90 -29.02
N SER A 250 4.25 10.95 -29.70
CA SER A 250 5.15 11.37 -30.79
C SER A 250 4.31 11.66 -32.05
N GLY A 251 4.15 12.96 -32.31
CA GLY A 251 3.19 13.58 -33.21
C GLY A 251 3.06 13.06 -34.64
N GLU A 252 1.80 12.97 -35.07
CA GLU A 252 1.42 13.09 -36.47
C GLU A 252 1.26 14.59 -36.82
N SER A 253 2.16 15.13 -37.65
CA SER A 253 1.91 16.37 -38.38
C SER A 253 2.40 16.26 -39.82
N ASP A 254 1.48 15.85 -40.70
CA ASP A 254 1.13 16.46 -41.98
C ASP A 254 2.23 17.18 -42.81
N LYS A 255 2.53 16.66 -44.03
CA LYS A 255 2.27 17.37 -45.32
C LYS A 255 2.81 16.67 -46.58
N GLN A 256 1.99 16.80 -47.62
CA GLN A 256 2.05 16.34 -49.01
C GLN A 256 3.32 16.60 -49.86
N ALA A 257 3.49 15.70 -50.84
CA ALA A 257 3.82 15.89 -52.27
C ALA A 257 5.22 15.52 -52.80
N SER A 258 5.29 14.40 -53.54
CA SER A 258 5.97 14.28 -54.85
C SER A 258 5.51 12.96 -55.52
N LEU A 259 4.59 13.03 -56.48
CA LEU A 259 4.83 13.02 -57.94
C LEU A 259 5.43 11.72 -58.51
N ASP A 260 4.51 10.87 -58.99
CA ASP A 260 4.45 10.33 -60.36
C ASP A 260 5.70 9.67 -60.96
N SER A 261 5.66 8.35 -61.14
CA SER A 261 5.93 7.70 -62.44
C SER A 261 5.81 6.17 -62.40
N LEU A 262 5.32 5.64 -63.54
CA LEU A 262 5.35 4.25 -64.05
C LEU A 262 4.06 3.39 -63.93
N LYS A 263 3.10 3.68 -64.84
CA LYS A 263 2.80 2.86 -66.07
C LYS A 263 3.34 1.41 -66.02
N ASN A 264 2.63 0.33 -66.43
CA ASN A 264 1.50 0.16 -67.34
C ASN A 264 1.06 -1.33 -67.34
N SER A 265 -0.22 -1.57 -67.67
CA SER A 265 -0.74 -2.64 -68.53
C SER A 265 -0.54 -4.13 -68.17
N THR A 266 -1.63 -4.78 -67.74
CA THR A 266 -2.26 -5.94 -68.40
C THR A 266 -3.62 -6.15 -67.70
N GLY A 267 -4.79 -6.34 -68.30
CA GLY A 267 -5.24 -6.59 -69.67
C GLY A 267 -6.58 -7.33 -69.53
N GLY A 268 -7.55 -7.01 -70.40
CA GLY A 268 -8.70 -7.90 -70.66
C GLY A 268 -10.05 -7.44 -70.14
N ALA A 269 -10.66 -6.51 -70.87
CA ALA A 269 -12.12 -6.48 -71.01
C ALA A 269 -12.52 -7.54 -72.04
N SER A 270 -13.64 -8.25 -71.82
CA SER A 270 -14.86 -8.20 -72.67
C SER A 270 -15.72 -9.46 -72.50
N ASN A 271 -17.01 -9.22 -72.22
CA ASN A 271 -18.26 -9.84 -72.72
C ASN A 271 -18.29 -11.37 -72.94
N GLU A 272 -19.30 -12.13 -72.47
CA GLU A 272 -20.77 -11.97 -72.50
C GLU A 272 -21.43 -12.48 -71.22
#